data_AF-A0A519TBH8-F1
#
_entry.id   AF-A0A519TBH8-F1
#
_cell.length_a   1.000
_cell.length_b   1.000
_cell.length_c   1.000
_cell.angle_alpha   90.00
_cell.angle_beta   90.00
_cell.angle_gamma   90.00
#
_symmetry.space_group_name_H-M   'P 1'
#
loop_
_entity.id
_entity.type
_entity.pdbx_description
1 polymer ?
#
loop_
_entity_poly.entity_id
_entity_poly.type
_entity_poly.pdbx_seq_one_letter_code
_entity_poly.pdbx_strand_id
1 'polypeptide(L)'
;MKSHKLFTLALAGTLAVATSCKKDLLDQSNPNTIPVTQYWSSADDANRGVIACYSGIQQYGVYDHCWQFMAARSDEFYSQSPYVELAVFTRFIQANNNFFISAYAWNDYYRTIYRTNQALNHIPTITMDATLKAQYVAEARFVRALMYFDLDSFFGNVPLILTESTVTTRAHQATPAEIEARAALYYTVEAQAVEKGRILYANS
;
A
#
# COMPACT_ATOMS: atom_id res chain seq x y z
N MET A 1 -57.26 41.77 -13.00
CA MET A 1 -55.85 42.20 -13.17
C MET A 1 -55.01 42.23 -11.87
N LYS A 2 -55.58 42.25 -10.65
CA LYS A 2 -54.80 42.21 -9.40
C LYS A 2 -54.34 40.79 -8.97
N SER A 3 -55.08 39.74 -9.32
CA SER A 3 -54.79 38.34 -8.94
C SER A 3 -53.57 37.73 -9.65
N HIS A 4 -53.31 38.09 -10.92
CA HIS A 4 -52.14 37.58 -11.65
C HIS A 4 -50.83 38.10 -11.06
N LYS A 5 -50.78 39.34 -10.58
CA LYS A 5 -49.59 39.93 -9.95
C LYS A 5 -49.21 39.23 -8.64
N LEU A 6 -50.21 38.76 -7.88
CA LEU A 6 -50.01 37.95 -6.67
C LEU A 6 -49.46 36.55 -7.00
N PHE A 7 -49.94 35.93 -8.08
CA PHE A 7 -49.45 34.64 -8.55
C PHE A 7 -48.00 34.70 -9.06
N THR A 8 -47.64 35.76 -9.80
CA THR A 8 -46.25 35.96 -10.26
C THR A 8 -45.30 36.21 -9.08
N LEU A 9 -45.74 36.94 -8.06
CA LEU A 9 -44.94 37.20 -6.86
C LEU A 9 -44.75 35.93 -6.01
N ALA A 10 -45.79 35.10 -5.90
CA ALA A 10 -45.70 33.80 -5.23
C ALA A 10 -44.74 32.85 -5.95
N LEU A 11 -44.83 32.76 -7.28
CA LEU A 11 -43.94 31.91 -8.09
C LEU A 11 -42.48 32.38 -8.04
N ALA A 12 -42.24 33.71 -8.08
CA ALA A 12 -40.91 34.29 -7.91
C ALA A 12 -40.35 34.03 -6.49
N GLY A 13 -41.21 34.08 -5.46
CA GLY A 13 -40.85 33.72 -4.09
C GLY A 13 -40.44 32.25 -3.96
N THR A 14 -41.20 31.32 -4.56
CA THR A 14 -40.86 29.89 -4.53
C THR A 14 -39.56 29.57 -5.26
N LEU A 15 -39.28 30.26 -6.37
CA LEU A 15 -38.04 30.05 -7.14
C LEU A 15 -36.79 30.59 -6.40
N ALA A 16 -36.94 31.61 -5.56
CA ALA A 16 -35.84 32.12 -4.75
C ALA A 16 -35.40 31.11 -3.67
N VAL A 17 -36.32 30.33 -3.09
CA VAL A 17 -36.01 29.31 -2.07
C VAL A 17 -35.32 28.08 -2.68
N ALA A 18 -35.50 27.82 -3.98
CA ALA A 18 -34.88 26.70 -4.69
C ALA A 18 -33.37 26.87 -4.96
N THR A 19 -32.80 28.06 -4.68
CA THR A 19 -31.35 28.32 -4.85
C THR A 19 -30.52 28.07 -3.57
N SER A 20 -31.15 27.64 -2.47
CA SER A 20 -30.50 27.40 -1.17
C SER A 20 -29.83 26.02 -1.05
N CYS A 21 -29.36 25.44 -2.15
CA CYS A 21 -28.45 24.30 -2.06
C CYS A 21 -27.12 24.80 -1.47
N LYS A 22 -26.84 24.41 -0.21
CA LYS A 22 -25.54 24.67 0.40
C LYS A 22 -24.47 23.99 -0.46
N LYS A 23 -23.50 24.76 -0.96
CA LYS A 23 -22.37 24.24 -1.76
C LYS A 23 -21.64 23.10 -1.03
N ASP A 24 -21.61 23.18 0.30
CA ASP A 24 -20.90 22.24 1.17
C ASP A 24 -21.67 20.95 1.48
N LEU A 25 -22.87 20.74 0.91
CA LEU A 25 -23.64 19.49 1.11
C LEU A 25 -22.93 18.27 0.49
N LEU A 26 -22.15 18.50 -0.57
CA LEU A 26 -21.39 17.46 -1.28
C LEU A 26 -19.99 17.25 -0.70
N ASP A 27 -19.44 18.24 0.01
CA ASP A 27 -18.12 18.19 0.63
C ASP A 27 -18.22 17.81 2.12
N GLN A 28 -18.79 16.62 2.39
CA GLN A 28 -18.88 16.11 3.76
C GLN A 28 -17.58 15.37 4.14
N SER A 29 -16.83 15.93 5.08
CA SER A 29 -15.72 15.20 5.72
C SER A 29 -16.28 14.07 6.59
N ASN A 30 -15.84 12.83 6.37
CA ASN A 30 -16.26 11.69 7.18
C ASN A 30 -15.78 11.87 8.65
N PRO A 31 -16.68 12.09 9.63
CA PRO A 31 -16.30 12.34 11.01
C PRO A 31 -15.71 11.10 11.70
N ASN A 32 -15.91 9.90 11.13
CA ASN A 32 -15.41 8.64 11.66
C ASN A 32 -14.05 8.23 11.07
N THR A 33 -13.46 9.05 10.18
CA THR A 33 -12.15 8.79 9.58
C THR A 33 -11.18 9.91 9.93
N ILE A 34 -10.06 9.56 10.56
CA ILE A 34 -8.96 10.51 10.77
C ILE A 34 -8.35 10.81 9.39
N PRO A 35 -8.37 12.07 8.92
CA PRO A 35 -7.72 12.42 7.66
C PRO A 35 -6.22 12.08 7.72
N VAL A 36 -5.66 11.58 6.62
CA VAL A 36 -4.22 11.25 6.54
C VAL A 36 -3.35 12.47 6.91
N THR A 37 -3.81 13.68 6.59
CA THR A 37 -3.14 14.95 6.93
C THR A 37 -3.07 15.24 8.43
N GLN A 38 -3.94 14.63 9.25
CA GLN A 38 -3.98 14.81 10.70
C GLN A 38 -3.43 13.60 11.45
N TYR A 39 -3.27 12.46 10.79
CA TYR A 39 -2.84 11.20 11.42
C TYR A 39 -1.37 11.23 11.84
N TRP A 40 -0.46 11.70 10.99
CA TRP A 40 0.98 11.63 11.23
C TRP A 40 1.50 12.81 12.05
N SER A 41 1.21 12.80 13.36
CA SER A 41 1.52 13.95 14.22
C SER A 41 2.46 13.64 15.38
N SER A 42 2.43 12.41 15.90
CA SER A 42 3.14 12.02 17.12
C SER A 42 4.07 10.81 16.91
N ALA A 43 4.96 10.58 17.87
CA ALA A 43 5.79 9.38 17.90
C ALA A 43 4.97 8.08 18.02
N ASP A 44 3.81 8.13 18.69
CA ASP A 44 2.90 6.98 18.78
C ASP A 44 2.24 6.68 17.42
N ASP A 45 1.84 7.72 16.67
CA ASP A 45 1.33 7.54 15.31
C ASP A 45 2.40 6.96 14.38
N ALA A 46 3.66 7.39 14.54
CA ALA A 46 4.79 6.82 13.81
C ALA A 46 4.94 5.32 14.12
N ASN A 47 4.88 4.94 15.40
CA ASN A 47 4.95 3.55 15.85
C ASN A 47 3.80 2.70 15.25
N ARG A 48 2.56 3.20 15.33
CA ARG A 48 1.38 2.54 14.74
C ARG A 48 1.50 2.39 13.23
N GLY A 49 2.08 3.38 12.56
CA GLY A 49 2.42 3.33 11.14
C GLY A 49 3.40 2.22 10.79
N VAL A 50 4.47 2.06 11.58
CA VAL A 50 5.45 0.96 11.42
C VAL A 50 4.79 -0.39 11.71
N ILE A 51 4.00 -0.51 12.78
CA ILE A 51 3.23 -1.73 13.07
C ILE A 51 2.30 -2.10 11.90
N ALA A 52 1.67 -1.12 11.25
CA ALA A 52 0.83 -1.36 10.07
C ALA A 52 1.63 -1.87 8.86
N CYS A 53 2.92 -1.49 8.74
CA CYS A 53 3.84 -2.05 7.75
C CYS A 53 4.08 -3.53 8.02
N TYR A 54 4.44 -3.92 9.26
CA TYR A 54 4.63 -5.32 9.64
C TYR A 54 3.36 -6.16 9.52
N SER A 55 2.20 -5.58 9.83
CA SER A 55 0.90 -6.24 9.63
C SER A 55 0.65 -6.61 8.16
N GLY A 56 1.30 -5.93 7.22
CA GLY A 56 1.27 -6.28 5.80
C GLY A 56 1.94 -7.61 5.48
N ILE A 57 3.01 -7.96 6.21
CA ILE A 57 3.75 -9.23 6.03
C ILE A 57 2.87 -10.44 6.38
N GLN A 58 1.97 -10.26 7.35
CA GLN A 58 1.06 -11.30 7.85
C GLN A 58 -0.24 -11.40 7.04
N GLN A 59 -0.36 -10.72 5.90
CA GLN A 59 -1.54 -10.83 5.07
C GLN A 59 -1.58 -12.17 4.34
N TYR A 60 -2.79 -12.64 4.05
CA TYR A 60 -3.05 -13.91 3.37
C TYR A 60 -2.25 -14.07 2.06
N GLY A 61 -2.19 -13.02 1.23
CA GLY A 61 -1.42 -13.00 -0.01
C GLY A 61 0.11 -13.01 0.17
N VAL A 62 0.60 -12.79 1.37
CA VAL A 62 2.03 -12.71 1.67
C VAL A 62 2.44 -13.98 2.44
N TYR A 63 3.03 -13.87 3.63
CA TYR A 63 3.63 -14.99 4.35
C TYR A 63 2.63 -15.88 5.12
N ASP A 64 1.39 -15.42 5.32
CA ASP A 64 0.37 -16.22 6.02
C ASP A 64 -0.05 -17.45 5.21
N HIS A 65 -0.22 -17.30 3.89
CA HIS A 65 -0.70 -18.41 3.07
C HIS A 65 -0.16 -18.48 1.65
N CYS A 66 -0.14 -17.40 0.88
CA CYS A 66 0.17 -17.51 -0.55
C CYS A 66 1.67 -17.72 -0.84
N TRP A 67 2.58 -17.25 0.02
CA TRP A 67 4.03 -17.35 -0.19
C TRP A 67 4.49 -18.79 -0.44
N GLN A 68 4.04 -19.74 0.38
CA GLN A 68 4.43 -21.16 0.24
C GLN A 68 4.02 -21.77 -1.11
N PHE A 69 2.88 -21.34 -1.67
CA PHE A 69 2.46 -21.78 -2.99
C PHE A 69 3.26 -21.08 -4.08
N MET A 70 3.54 -19.78 -3.94
CA MET A 70 4.40 -19.07 -4.88
C MET A 70 5.82 -19.65 -4.93
N ALA A 71 6.33 -20.10 -3.78
CA ALA A 71 7.60 -20.80 -3.62
C ALA A 71 7.56 -22.29 -4.04
N ALA A 72 6.36 -22.89 -4.15
CA ALA A 72 6.13 -24.27 -4.58
C ALA A 72 6.34 -24.48 -6.10
N ARG A 73 7.42 -23.90 -6.61
CA ARG A 73 7.92 -23.97 -7.98
C ARG A 73 9.33 -24.56 -8.00
N SER A 74 9.68 -25.38 -7.02
CA SER A 74 10.83 -26.27 -7.05
C SER A 74 10.37 -27.71 -7.31
N ASP A 75 11.32 -28.62 -7.46
CA ASP A 75 11.06 -30.06 -7.53
C ASP A 75 10.69 -30.70 -6.18
N GLU A 76 10.69 -29.91 -5.10
CA GLU A 76 10.39 -30.37 -3.74
C GLU A 76 8.90 -30.33 -3.39
N PHE A 77 8.07 -29.67 -4.21
CA PHE A 77 6.63 -29.52 -3.96
C PHE A 77 5.77 -30.18 -5.04
N TYR A 78 4.72 -30.87 -4.61
CA TYR A 78 3.70 -31.40 -5.50
C TYR A 78 2.31 -31.36 -4.85
N SER A 79 1.31 -30.82 -5.53
CA SER A 79 -0.07 -30.81 -5.05
C SER A 79 -0.83 -32.08 -5.46
N GLN A 80 -1.37 -32.82 -4.48
CA GLN A 80 -2.34 -33.90 -4.66
C GLN A 80 -3.81 -33.43 -4.46
N SER A 81 -4.00 -32.12 -4.27
CA SER A 81 -5.34 -31.56 -4.06
C SER A 81 -6.24 -31.79 -5.28
N PRO A 82 -7.54 -32.06 -5.10
CA PRO A 82 -8.50 -32.09 -6.21
C PRO A 82 -8.68 -30.72 -6.86
N TYR A 83 -8.09 -29.65 -6.30
CA TYR A 83 -8.13 -28.33 -6.89
C TYR A 83 -7.23 -28.23 -8.13
N VAL A 84 -7.87 -28.35 -9.30
CA VAL A 84 -7.20 -28.40 -10.61
C VAL A 84 -6.24 -27.24 -10.85
N GLU A 85 -6.65 -26.00 -10.53
CA GLU A 85 -5.82 -24.81 -10.78
C GLU A 85 -4.53 -24.82 -9.94
N LEU A 86 -4.60 -25.25 -8.68
CA LEU A 86 -3.42 -25.41 -7.83
C LEU A 86 -2.51 -26.54 -8.34
N ALA A 87 -3.10 -27.65 -8.81
CA ALA A 87 -2.35 -28.76 -9.37
C ALA A 87 -1.59 -28.37 -10.64
N VAL A 88 -2.19 -27.58 -11.54
CA VAL A 88 -1.49 -27.09 -12.75
C VAL A 88 -0.47 -26.00 -12.41
N PHE A 89 -0.76 -25.15 -11.43
CA PHE A 89 0.14 -24.09 -10.97
C PHE A 89 1.48 -24.65 -10.45
N THR A 90 1.42 -25.69 -9.60
CA THR A 90 2.61 -26.37 -9.04
C THR A 90 3.39 -27.19 -10.07
N ARG A 91 2.81 -27.42 -11.25
CA ARG A 91 3.45 -28.05 -12.41
C ARG A 91 3.95 -27.04 -13.45
N PHE A 92 4.02 -25.76 -13.07
CA PHE A 92 4.41 -24.64 -13.95
C PHE A 92 3.50 -24.42 -15.16
N ILE A 93 2.28 -24.94 -15.13
CA ILE A 93 1.30 -24.75 -16.19
C ILE A 93 0.42 -23.56 -15.79
N GLN A 94 0.86 -22.35 -16.18
CA GLN A 94 0.14 -21.10 -15.93
C GLN A 94 -0.92 -20.87 -17.01
N ALA A 95 -2.05 -21.57 -16.92
CA ALA A 95 -3.17 -21.40 -17.86
C ALA A 95 -4.05 -20.17 -17.56
N ASN A 96 -3.98 -19.64 -16.33
CA ASN A 96 -4.78 -18.53 -15.84
C ASN A 96 -3.88 -17.43 -15.26
N ASN A 97 -3.83 -16.28 -15.94
CA ASN A 97 -3.05 -15.11 -15.50
C ASN A 97 -3.64 -14.42 -14.25
N ASN A 98 -4.83 -14.82 -13.80
CA ASN A 98 -5.53 -14.29 -12.62
C ASN A 98 -5.90 -15.40 -11.63
N PHE A 99 -5.05 -16.42 -11.50
CA PHE A 99 -5.22 -17.43 -10.46
C PHE A 99 -5.20 -16.78 -9.08
N PHE A 100 -6.09 -17.20 -8.18
CA PHE A 100 -6.34 -16.48 -6.92
C PHE A 100 -5.08 -16.30 -6.09
N ILE A 101 -4.19 -17.31 -6.00
CA ILE A 101 -2.93 -17.21 -5.24
C ILE A 101 -2.07 -16.05 -5.76
N SER A 102 -1.86 -16.00 -7.07
CA SER A 102 -1.08 -14.95 -7.72
C SER A 102 -1.73 -13.57 -7.55
N ALA A 103 -3.06 -13.50 -7.68
CA ALA A 103 -3.80 -12.25 -7.59
C ALA A 103 -3.81 -11.69 -6.16
N TYR A 104 -4.06 -12.52 -5.14
CA TYR A 104 -4.00 -12.10 -3.74
C TYR A 104 -2.58 -11.70 -3.34
N ALA A 105 -1.58 -12.47 -3.77
CA ALA A 105 -0.19 -12.14 -3.53
C ALA A 105 0.15 -10.76 -4.09
N TRP A 106 -0.09 -10.54 -5.38
CA TRP A 106 0.15 -9.24 -6.02
C TRP A 106 -0.49 -8.09 -5.25
N ASN A 107 -1.78 -8.20 -4.93
CA ASN A 107 -2.52 -7.15 -4.25
C ASN A 107 -1.97 -6.87 -2.85
N ASP A 108 -1.67 -7.91 -2.07
CA ASP A 108 -1.25 -7.76 -0.68
C ASP A 108 0.20 -7.26 -0.57
N TYR A 109 1.11 -7.68 -1.46
CA TYR A 109 2.45 -7.10 -1.56
C TYR A 109 2.37 -5.60 -1.86
N TYR A 110 1.61 -5.18 -2.88
CA TYR A 110 1.47 -3.76 -3.23
C TYR A 110 0.72 -2.94 -2.18
N ARG A 111 -0.25 -3.54 -1.47
CA ARG A 111 -0.90 -2.89 -0.33
C ARG A 111 0.08 -2.66 0.82
N THR A 112 0.98 -3.61 1.06
CA THR A 112 2.04 -3.47 2.08
C THR A 112 3.05 -2.40 1.66
N ILE A 113 3.49 -2.39 0.40
CA ILE A 113 4.33 -1.34 -0.17
C ILE A 113 3.68 0.03 -0.01
N TYR A 114 2.38 0.15 -0.28
CA TYR A 114 1.66 1.40 -0.07
C TYR A 114 1.74 1.89 1.38
N ARG A 115 1.50 1.02 2.37
CA ARG A 115 1.63 1.37 3.80
C ARG A 115 3.05 1.82 4.15
N THR A 116 4.07 1.12 3.64
CA THR A 116 5.47 1.50 3.85
C THR A 116 5.79 2.85 3.21
N ASN A 117 5.24 3.15 2.03
CA ASN A 117 5.44 4.43 1.37
C ASN A 117 4.80 5.58 2.15
N GLN A 118 3.64 5.36 2.79
CA GLN A 118 3.06 6.33 3.71
C GLN A 118 4.00 6.59 4.90
N ALA A 119 4.44 5.53 5.58
CA ALA A 119 5.37 5.65 6.70
C ALA A 119 6.65 6.40 6.31
N LEU A 120 7.23 6.09 5.15
CA LEU A 120 8.46 6.73 4.66
C LEU A 120 8.27 8.18 4.23
N ASN A 121 7.08 8.56 3.77
CA ASN A 121 6.76 9.94 3.43
C ASN A 121 6.52 10.80 4.68
N HIS A 122 5.86 10.25 5.70
CA HIS A 122 5.35 11.04 6.82
C HIS A 122 6.21 10.97 8.09
N ILE A 123 6.76 9.81 8.46
CA ILE A 123 7.58 9.69 9.69
C ILE A 123 8.75 10.69 9.74
N PRO A 124 9.46 10.99 8.63
CA PRO A 124 10.54 11.99 8.66
C PRO A 124 10.10 13.38 9.12
N THR A 125 8.84 13.77 8.87
CA THR A 125 8.30 15.10 9.16
C THR A 125 7.84 15.27 10.60
N ILE A 126 7.68 14.17 11.35
CA ILE A 126 7.24 14.17 12.74
C ILE A 126 8.37 14.66 13.67
N THR A 127 8.07 15.56 14.59
CA THR A 127 9.04 15.98 15.63
C THR A 127 9.06 14.93 16.76
N MET A 128 10.14 14.14 16.85
CA MET A 128 10.31 13.07 17.82
C MET A 128 11.81 12.75 18.03
N ASP A 129 12.12 11.80 18.92
CA ASP A 129 13.49 11.33 19.13
C ASP A 129 14.15 10.88 17.81
N ALA A 130 15.39 11.34 17.60
CA ALA A 130 16.10 11.14 16.34
C ALA A 130 16.51 9.68 16.12
N THR A 131 16.86 8.96 17.19
CA THR A 131 17.23 7.55 17.14
C THR A 131 16.01 6.72 16.78
N LEU A 132 14.89 6.96 17.46
CA LEU A 132 13.64 6.25 17.21
C LEU A 132 13.08 6.53 15.81
N LYS A 133 13.16 7.78 15.34
CA LYS A 133 12.80 8.14 13.96
C LYS A 133 13.65 7.37 12.95
N ALA A 134 14.97 7.34 13.14
CA ALA A 134 15.87 6.63 12.23
C ALA A 134 15.57 5.12 12.22
N GLN A 135 15.28 4.54 13.37
CA GLN A 135 14.84 3.16 13.50
C GLN A 135 13.54 2.91 12.71
N TYR A 136 12.49 3.68 12.93
CA TYR A 136 11.20 3.51 12.25
C TYR A 136 11.30 3.64 10.72
N VAL A 137 12.11 4.57 10.23
CA VAL A 137 12.39 4.71 8.79
C VAL A 137 13.15 3.50 8.26
N ALA A 138 14.09 2.94 9.02
CA ALA A 138 14.83 1.75 8.62
C ALA A 138 13.92 0.51 8.57
N GLU A 139 13.05 0.32 9.57
CA GLU A 139 12.08 -0.77 9.62
C GLU A 139 11.11 -0.70 8.42
N ALA A 140 10.53 0.46 8.13
CA ALA A 140 9.65 0.64 6.97
C ALA A 140 10.38 0.38 5.64
N ARG A 141 11.68 0.72 5.53
CA ARG A 141 12.50 0.40 4.35
C ARG A 141 12.72 -1.08 4.19
N PHE A 142 13.06 -1.78 5.27
CA PHE A 142 13.24 -3.23 5.27
C PHE A 142 11.97 -3.95 4.82
N VAL A 143 10.81 -3.61 5.40
CA VAL A 143 9.55 -4.23 4.97
C VAL A 143 9.31 -4.00 3.48
N ARG A 144 9.51 -2.76 2.99
CA ARG A 144 9.29 -2.44 1.56
C ARG A 144 10.18 -3.24 0.64
N ALA A 145 11.46 -3.38 0.99
CA ALA A 145 12.41 -4.06 0.13
C ALA A 145 12.26 -5.59 0.22
N LEU A 146 11.87 -6.16 1.36
CA LEU A 146 11.38 -7.54 1.44
C LEU A 146 10.21 -7.81 0.49
N MET A 147 9.17 -6.96 0.49
CA MET A 147 8.02 -7.14 -0.41
C MET A 147 8.42 -7.09 -1.88
N TYR A 148 9.39 -6.23 -2.23
CA TYR A 148 9.88 -6.15 -3.60
C TYR A 148 10.78 -7.31 -4.00
N PHE A 149 11.60 -7.82 -3.08
CA PHE A 149 12.41 -9.01 -3.30
C PHE A 149 11.53 -10.21 -3.66
N ASP A 150 10.43 -10.42 -2.93
CA ASP A 150 9.47 -11.48 -3.24
C ASP A 150 8.76 -11.24 -4.58
N LEU A 151 8.31 -10.00 -4.83
CA LEU A 151 7.65 -9.65 -6.10
C LEU A 151 8.55 -9.89 -7.32
N ASP A 152 9.82 -9.47 -7.26
CA ASP A 152 10.79 -9.70 -8.33
C ASP A 152 11.07 -11.19 -8.52
N SER A 153 11.25 -11.94 -7.41
CA SER A 153 11.49 -13.38 -7.45
C SER A 153 10.34 -14.17 -8.09
N PHE A 154 9.09 -13.75 -7.85
CA PHE A 154 7.91 -14.48 -8.31
C PHE A 154 7.35 -14.03 -9.66
N PHE A 155 7.43 -12.73 -9.95
CA PHE A 155 6.79 -12.10 -11.12
C PHE A 155 7.81 -11.49 -12.10
N GLY A 156 9.07 -11.33 -11.69
CA GLY A 156 10.10 -10.69 -12.49
C GLY A 156 9.82 -9.19 -12.65
N ASN A 157 9.53 -8.75 -13.88
CA ASN A 157 9.36 -7.34 -14.18
C ASN A 157 8.10 -6.74 -13.53
N VAL A 158 8.27 -6.07 -12.38
CA VAL A 158 7.19 -5.46 -11.60
C VAL A 158 7.28 -3.92 -11.57
N PRO A 159 6.14 -3.19 -11.51
CA PRO A 159 6.14 -1.74 -11.33
C PRO A 159 6.75 -1.28 -10.00
N LEU A 160 7.52 -0.19 -10.07
CA LEU A 160 8.25 0.34 -8.92
C LEU A 160 7.60 1.63 -8.43
N ILE A 161 7.07 1.58 -7.22
CA ILE A 161 6.28 2.61 -6.57
C ILE A 161 6.97 2.92 -5.24
N LEU A 162 7.75 4.00 -5.20
CA LEU A 162 8.61 4.35 -4.06
C LEU A 162 8.08 5.51 -3.22
N THR A 163 6.96 6.08 -3.65
CA THR A 163 6.27 7.20 -2.99
C THR A 163 4.84 6.81 -2.71
N GLU A 164 4.19 7.52 -1.79
CA GLU A 164 2.76 7.35 -1.55
C GLU A 164 1.97 7.56 -2.86
N SER A 165 1.12 6.59 -3.19
CA SER A 165 0.29 6.62 -4.38
C SER A 165 -1.02 7.39 -4.12
N THR A 166 -1.50 8.10 -5.12
CA THR A 166 -2.84 8.68 -5.14
C THR A 166 -3.70 7.98 -6.19
N VAL A 167 -4.99 8.31 -6.26
CA VAL A 167 -5.91 7.78 -7.28
C VAL A 167 -5.47 8.11 -8.73
N THR A 168 -4.60 9.11 -8.91
CA THR A 168 -4.07 9.49 -10.22
C THR A 168 -2.71 8.87 -10.51
N THR A 169 -2.07 8.20 -9.54
CA THR A 169 -0.77 7.56 -9.75
C THR A 169 -0.88 6.53 -10.87
N ARG A 170 0.06 6.62 -11.81
CA ARG A 170 0.28 5.62 -12.87
C ARG A 170 1.62 4.97 -12.58
N ALA A 171 1.58 3.67 -12.30
CA ALA A 171 2.80 2.94 -12.00
C ALA A 171 3.63 2.82 -13.28
N HIS A 172 4.87 3.30 -13.23
CA HIS A 172 5.81 3.11 -14.32
C HIS A 172 6.27 1.65 -14.33
N GLN A 173 6.10 0.96 -15.45
CA GLN A 173 6.69 -0.35 -15.65
C GLN A 173 8.20 -0.17 -15.82
N ALA A 174 8.98 -0.70 -14.89
CA ALA A 174 10.43 -0.58 -14.97
C ALA A 174 10.99 -1.35 -16.18
N THR A 175 12.07 -0.83 -16.76
CA THR A 175 12.86 -1.55 -17.75
C THR A 175 13.71 -2.63 -17.06
N PRO A 176 14.13 -3.70 -17.77
CA PRO A 176 15.02 -4.72 -17.19
C PRO A 176 16.31 -4.16 -16.57
N ALA A 177 16.89 -3.12 -17.19
CA ALA A 177 18.07 -2.44 -16.65
C ALA A 177 17.78 -1.66 -15.35
N GLU A 178 16.60 -1.06 -15.23
CA GLU A 178 16.17 -0.42 -13.98
C GLU A 178 15.91 -1.45 -12.87
N ILE A 179 15.49 -2.66 -13.22
CA ILE A 179 15.27 -3.77 -12.29
C ILE A 179 16.60 -4.33 -11.80
N GLU A 180 17.58 -4.58 -12.66
CA GLU A 180 18.93 -5.01 -12.25
C GLU A 180 19.62 -3.94 -11.38
N ALA A 181 19.51 -2.67 -11.77
CA ALA A 181 19.97 -1.55 -10.94
C ALA A 181 19.19 -1.46 -9.63
N ARG A 182 17.92 -1.90 -9.59
CA ARG A 182 17.13 -1.98 -8.36
C ARG A 182 17.43 -3.21 -7.53
N ALA A 183 17.80 -4.36 -8.09
CA ALA A 183 18.31 -5.49 -7.34
C ALA A 183 19.54 -5.04 -6.54
N ALA A 184 20.46 -4.32 -7.19
CA ALA A 184 21.56 -3.65 -6.51
C ALA A 184 21.10 -2.60 -5.49
N LEU A 185 19.99 -1.89 -5.74
CA LEU A 185 19.38 -0.95 -4.79
C LEU A 185 18.73 -1.67 -3.58
N TYR A 186 18.08 -2.82 -3.76
CA TYR A 186 17.56 -3.64 -2.66
C TYR A 186 18.73 -4.12 -1.80
N TYR A 187 19.80 -4.62 -2.40
CA TYR A 187 21.01 -5.00 -1.69
C TYR A 187 21.71 -3.80 -1.00
N THR A 188 21.77 -2.61 -1.60
CA THR A 188 22.51 -1.45 -1.04
C THR A 188 21.69 -0.61 -0.06
N VAL A 189 20.38 -0.43 -0.30
CA VAL A 189 19.48 0.30 0.61
C VAL A 189 19.13 -0.54 1.84
N GLU A 190 19.13 -1.87 1.75
CA GLU A 190 18.93 -2.77 2.90
C GLU A 190 20.23 -3.10 3.64
N ALA A 191 21.39 -3.16 2.99
CA ALA A 191 22.67 -3.24 3.69
C ALA A 191 22.84 -2.07 4.68
N GLN A 192 22.38 -0.87 4.32
CA GLN A 192 22.35 0.28 5.23
C GLN A 192 21.33 0.15 6.37
N ALA A 193 20.23 -0.58 6.17
CA ALA A 193 19.26 -0.86 7.23
C ALA A 193 19.80 -1.90 8.23
N VAL A 194 20.49 -2.94 7.74
CA VAL A 194 21.17 -3.96 8.55
C VAL A 194 22.37 -3.37 9.31
N GLU A 195 23.18 -2.52 8.66
CA GLU A 195 24.35 -1.90 9.30
C GLU A 195 23.97 -0.91 10.39
N LYS A 196 22.86 -0.16 10.22
CA LYS A 196 22.31 0.70 11.27
C LYS A 196 21.57 -0.09 12.36
N GLY A 197 20.89 -1.19 12.02
CA GLY A 197 20.27 -2.11 12.97
C GLY A 197 21.28 -2.84 13.86
N ARG A 198 22.47 -3.18 13.33
CA ARG A 198 23.58 -3.79 14.08
C ARG A 198 24.12 -2.90 15.21
N ILE A 199 23.97 -1.58 15.09
CA ILE A 199 24.41 -0.61 16.11
C ILE A 199 23.42 -0.57 17.30
N LEU A 200 22.15 -0.96 17.09
CA LEU A 200 21.12 -0.88 18.13
C LEU A 200 21.10 -2.11 19.06
N TYR A 201 21.37 -3.31 18.56
CA TYR A 201 21.45 -4.54 19.39
C TYR A 201 22.81 -4.75 20.08
N ALA A 202 23.82 -3.95 19.76
CA ALA A 202 25.13 -4.03 20.41
C ALA A 202 25.20 -3.27 21.76
N ASN A 203 24.13 -2.54 22.12
CA ASN A 203 24.07 -1.70 23.33
C ASN A 203 22.93 -2.09 24.30
N SER A 204 22.31 -3.26 24.13
CA SER A 204 21.30 -3.82 25.04
C SER A 204 21.85 -5.02 25.80
#